data_AF-A0A382Z933-F1
#
_entry.id   AF-A0A382Z933-F1
#
_cell.length_a   1.000
_cell.length_b   1.000
_cell.length_c   1.000
_cell.angle_alpha   90.00
_cell.angle_beta   90.00
_cell.angle_gamma   90.00
#
_symmetry.space_group_name_H-M   'P 1'
#
loop_
_entity.id
_entity.type
_entity.pdbx_description
1 polymer ?
#
loop_
_entity_poly.entity_id
_entity_poly.type
_entity_poly.pdbx_seq_one_letter_code
_entity_poly.pdbx_strand_id
1 'polypeptide(L)'
;MPKSTNDTPETQVKPDPILEKRTRRTYSTEYKMNIIAQADACQHGELAALLRREKLYRKQVSNWRREFAEAGVAGLEKTAPGPTASKTPEQYRIEQLEKANSRLCRKL
;
A
#
# COMPACT_ATOMS: atom_id res chain seq x y z
N MET A 1 58.60 -19.16 6.12
CA MET A 1 57.45 -19.51 5.25
C MET A 1 56.48 -18.32 5.22
N PRO A 2 55.98 -17.90 4.04
CA PRO A 2 54.96 -16.84 3.97
C PRO A 2 53.64 -17.39 4.50
N LYS A 3 52.95 -16.63 5.36
CA LYS A 3 51.65 -17.01 5.93
C LYS A 3 50.58 -16.92 4.84
N SER A 4 49.78 -17.98 4.71
CA SER A 4 48.63 -18.07 3.81
C SER A 4 47.69 -16.90 4.04
N THR A 5 47.31 -16.23 2.95
CA THR A 5 46.37 -15.11 2.93
C THR A 5 45.00 -15.56 3.47
N ASN A 6 44.45 -14.76 4.40
CA ASN A 6 43.16 -14.99 5.06
C ASN A 6 42.04 -15.30 4.06
N ASP A 7 41.59 -16.54 4.02
CA ASP A 7 40.34 -16.96 3.38
C ASP A 7 39.26 -17.01 4.48
N THR A 8 38.92 -15.84 5.02
CA THR A 8 37.84 -15.73 6.01
C THR A 8 36.53 -15.61 5.23
N PRO A 9 35.58 -16.56 5.37
CA PRO A 9 34.27 -16.39 4.73
C PRO A 9 33.64 -15.11 5.27
N GLU A 10 33.01 -14.32 4.39
CA GLU A 10 32.30 -13.09 4.77
C GLU A 10 31.18 -13.44 5.76
N THR A 11 31.49 -13.40 7.05
CA THR A 11 30.53 -13.60 8.16
C THR A 11 29.58 -12.39 8.32
N GLN A 12 29.66 -11.39 7.44
CA GLN A 12 28.81 -10.21 7.51
C GLN A 12 27.40 -10.50 6.96
N VAL A 13 26.46 -10.70 7.88
CA VAL A 13 25.03 -10.68 7.59
C VAL A 13 24.62 -9.25 7.26
N LYS A 14 24.29 -8.98 5.99
CA LYS A 14 23.68 -7.70 5.59
C LYS A 14 22.19 -7.74 5.94
N PRO A 15 21.71 -6.91 6.89
CA PRO A 15 20.29 -6.86 7.21
C PRO A 15 19.50 -6.29 6.04
N ASP A 16 18.23 -6.69 5.92
CA ASP A 16 17.32 -6.08 4.95
C ASP A 16 17.09 -4.60 5.34
N PRO A 17 17.38 -3.63 4.46
CA PRO A 17 17.22 -2.20 4.76
C PRO A 17 15.83 -1.81 5.27
N ILE A 18 14.79 -2.57 4.91
CA ILE A 18 13.42 -2.32 5.39
C ILE A 18 13.31 -2.52 6.91
N LEU A 19 14.10 -3.44 7.48
CA LEU A 19 14.09 -3.77 8.90
C LEU A 19 14.82 -2.73 9.76
N GLU A 20 15.67 -1.90 9.17
CA GLU A 20 16.39 -0.84 9.88
C GLU A 20 15.46 0.28 10.38
N LYS A 21 14.29 0.43 9.74
CA LYS A 21 13.30 1.46 10.09
C LYS A 21 12.03 0.84 10.64
N ARG A 22 11.51 1.43 11.73
CA ARG A 22 10.19 1.06 12.27
C ARG A 22 9.12 1.38 11.22
N THR A 23 8.50 0.33 10.69
CA THR A 23 7.46 0.43 9.66
C THR A 23 6.14 -0.16 10.17
N ARG A 24 5.00 0.31 9.64
CA ARG A 24 3.70 -0.33 9.92
C ARG A 24 3.52 -1.56 9.03
N ARG A 25 2.79 -2.58 9.53
CA ARG A 25 2.40 -3.74 8.71
C ARG A 25 1.55 -3.26 7.52
N THR A 26 1.86 -3.76 6.34
CA THR A 26 1.10 -3.48 5.11
C THR A 26 0.58 -4.80 4.56
N TYR A 27 -0.61 -4.74 3.97
CA TYR A 27 -1.24 -5.90 3.34
C TYR A 27 -1.34 -5.61 1.85
N SER A 28 -0.77 -6.48 1.02
CA SER A 28 -0.96 -6.41 -0.42
C SER A 28 -2.42 -6.71 -0.77
N THR A 29 -2.86 -6.22 -1.93
CA THR A 29 -4.20 -6.48 -2.46
C THR A 29 -4.44 -7.98 -2.62
N GLU A 30 -3.44 -8.70 -3.15
CA GLU A 30 -3.44 -10.17 -3.29
C GLU A 30 -3.62 -10.87 -1.94
N TYR A 31 -2.90 -10.42 -0.90
CA TYR A 31 -3.03 -10.98 0.43
C TYR A 31 -4.45 -10.79 0.97
N LYS A 32 -5.00 -9.58 0.84
CA LYS A 32 -6.38 -9.31 1.29
C LYS A 32 -7.40 -10.18 0.55
N MET A 33 -7.27 -10.35 -0.77
CA MET A 33 -8.16 -11.23 -1.54
C MET A 33 -8.08 -12.69 -1.09
N ASN A 34 -6.86 -13.20 -0.90
CA ASN A 34 -6.67 -14.58 -0.47
C ASN A 34 -7.29 -14.81 0.92
N ILE A 35 -7.15 -13.85 1.84
CA ILE A 35 -7.80 -13.93 3.15
C ILE A 35 -9.32 -13.87 3.05
N ILE A 36 -9.88 -13.02 2.18
CA ILE A 36 -11.34 -12.97 1.96
C ILE A 36 -11.82 -14.34 1.44
N ALA A 37 -11.17 -14.88 0.40
CA ALA A 37 -11.54 -16.17 -0.17
C ALA A 37 -11.45 -17.32 0.84
N GLN A 38 -10.37 -17.37 1.64
CA GLN A 38 -10.26 -18.36 2.73
C GLN A 38 -11.34 -18.16 3.80
N ALA A 39 -11.63 -16.92 4.17
CA ALA A 39 -12.64 -16.60 5.17
C ALA A 39 -14.07 -16.91 4.69
N ASP A 40 -14.32 -16.88 3.38
CA ASP A 40 -15.59 -17.24 2.75
C ASP A 40 -15.74 -18.77 2.65
N ALA A 41 -14.64 -19.51 2.49
CA ALA A 41 -14.63 -20.97 2.49
C ALA A 41 -14.74 -21.60 3.90
N CYS A 42 -14.39 -20.86 4.96
CA CYS A 42 -14.44 -21.35 6.34
C CYS A 42 -15.86 -21.69 6.80
N GLN A 43 -15.99 -22.84 7.47
CA GLN A 43 -17.22 -23.21 8.19
C GLN A 43 -17.29 -22.56 9.58
N HIS A 44 -18.42 -22.74 10.27
CA HIS A 44 -18.62 -22.22 11.63
C HIS A 44 -17.49 -22.69 12.58
N GLY A 45 -16.78 -21.72 13.17
CA GLY A 45 -15.68 -21.98 14.11
C GLY A 45 -14.28 -21.98 13.49
N GLU A 46 -14.14 -22.21 12.19
CA GLU A 46 -12.83 -22.28 11.52
C GLU A 46 -12.23 -20.89 11.27
N LEU A 47 -13.09 -19.89 11.04
CA LEU A 47 -12.67 -18.51 10.79
C LEU A 47 -11.76 -17.97 11.91
N ALA A 48 -12.05 -18.31 13.17
CA ALA A 48 -11.24 -17.83 14.30
C ALA A 48 -9.82 -18.41 14.29
N ALA A 49 -9.64 -19.64 13.81
CA ALA A 49 -8.34 -20.28 13.69
C ALA A 49 -7.51 -19.62 12.57
N LEU A 50 -8.13 -19.39 11.41
CA LEU A 50 -7.52 -18.64 10.29
C LEU A 50 -7.04 -17.26 10.76
N LEU A 51 -7.92 -16.48 11.39
CA LEU A 51 -7.59 -15.13 11.86
C LEU A 51 -6.44 -15.11 12.88
N ARG A 52 -6.36 -16.11 13.76
CA ARG A 52 -5.26 -16.23 14.73
C ARG A 52 -3.93 -16.54 14.05
N ARG A 53 -3.92 -17.44 13.06
CA ARG A 53 -2.72 -17.75 12.26
C ARG A 53 -2.16 -16.51 11.56
N GLU A 54 -3.07 -15.73 10.97
CA GLU A 54 -2.73 -14.53 10.19
C GLU A 54 -2.51 -13.27 11.05
N LYS A 55 -2.79 -13.36 12.36
CA LYS A 55 -2.81 -12.26 13.34
C LYS A 55 -3.71 -11.12 12.89
N LEU A 56 -4.92 -11.47 12.45
CA LEU A 56 -5.94 -10.55 11.97
C LEU A 56 -7.12 -10.48 12.95
N TYR A 57 -7.73 -9.31 13.02
CA TYR A 57 -8.98 -9.11 13.74
C TYR A 57 -10.17 -9.33 12.82
N ARG A 58 -11.27 -9.87 13.34
CA ARG A 58 -12.53 -10.07 12.58
C ARG A 58 -13.01 -8.79 11.89
N LYS A 59 -12.83 -7.63 12.55
CA LYS A 59 -13.18 -6.31 12.00
C LYS A 59 -12.38 -5.96 10.74
N GLN A 60 -11.12 -6.39 10.63
CA GLN A 60 -10.30 -6.12 9.44
C GLN A 60 -10.87 -6.86 8.22
N VAL A 61 -11.15 -8.16 8.37
CA VAL A 61 -11.74 -8.95 7.28
C VAL A 61 -13.13 -8.45 6.91
N SER A 62 -13.95 -8.07 7.89
CA SER A 62 -15.25 -7.44 7.63
C SER A 62 -15.13 -6.13 6.83
N ASN A 63 -14.13 -5.31 7.13
CA ASN A 63 -13.89 -4.07 6.40
C ASN A 63 -13.43 -4.36 4.96
N TRP A 64 -12.50 -5.31 4.77
CA TRP A 64 -12.03 -5.68 3.43
C TRP A 64 -13.15 -6.28 2.57
N ARG A 65 -14.05 -7.08 3.15
CA ARG A 65 -15.25 -7.55 2.42
C ARG A 65 -16.13 -6.41 1.95
N ARG A 66 -16.32 -5.38 2.80
CA ARG A 66 -17.09 -4.19 2.43
C ARG A 66 -16.40 -3.36 1.35
N GLU A 67 -15.10 -3.09 1.50
CA GLU A 67 -14.28 -2.39 0.51
C GLU A 67 -14.31 -3.11 -0.86
N PHE A 68 -14.22 -4.45 -0.83
CA PHE A 68 -14.31 -5.28 -2.03
C PHE A 68 -15.72 -5.25 -2.66
N ALA A 69 -16.78 -5.24 -1.85
CA ALA A 69 -18.14 -5.12 -2.37
C ALA A 69 -18.43 -3.75 -2.99
N GLU A 70 -17.84 -2.68 -2.45
CA GLU A 70 -18.05 -1.30 -2.92
C GLU A 70 -17.27 -0.98 -4.20
N ALA A 71 -16.02 -1.42 -4.31
CA ALA A 71 -15.10 -1.01 -5.39
C ALA A 71 -14.30 -2.17 -6.00
N GLY A 72 -14.66 -3.42 -5.73
CA GLY A 72 -13.98 -4.61 -6.23
C GLY A 72 -12.51 -4.66 -5.78
N VAL A 73 -11.64 -5.08 -6.69
CA VAL A 73 -10.19 -5.17 -6.46
C VAL A 73 -9.58 -3.81 -6.10
N ALA A 74 -10.04 -2.74 -6.75
CA ALA A 74 -9.52 -1.38 -6.53
C ALA A 74 -9.79 -0.89 -5.09
N GLY A 75 -10.88 -1.33 -4.47
CA GLY A 75 -11.19 -1.02 -3.07
C GLY A 75 -10.20 -1.62 -2.06
N LEU A 76 -9.52 -2.71 -2.43
CA LEU A 76 -8.53 -3.37 -1.58
C LEU A 76 -7.14 -2.74 -1.67
N GLU A 77 -6.90 -1.89 -2.66
CA GLU A 77 -5.63 -1.20 -2.83
C GLU A 77 -5.38 -0.16 -1.73
N LYS A 78 -4.12 0.25 -1.57
CA LYS A 78 -3.80 1.35 -0.67
C LYS A 78 -4.35 2.66 -1.23
N THR A 79 -5.27 3.29 -0.50
CA THR A 79 -5.66 4.67 -0.78
C THR A 79 -4.49 5.60 -0.52
N ALA A 80 -4.29 6.56 -1.43
CA ALA A 80 -3.32 7.63 -1.24
C ALA A 80 -3.66 8.43 0.04
N PRO A 81 -2.66 8.83 0.84
CA PRO A 81 -2.91 9.66 2.01
C PRO A 81 -3.39 11.05 1.57
N GLY A 82 -4.43 11.56 2.24
CA GLY A 82 -4.95 12.91 2.02
C GLY A 82 -6.12 12.99 1.04
N PRO A 83 -6.74 14.18 0.89
CA PRO A 83 -7.83 14.41 -0.05
C PRO A 83 -7.38 14.18 -1.50
N THR A 84 -8.27 13.64 -2.33
CA THR A 84 -8.03 13.61 -3.78
C THR A 84 -7.97 15.04 -4.31
N ALA A 85 -6.99 15.32 -5.19
CA ALA A 85 -6.86 16.64 -5.78
C ALA A 85 -8.10 16.96 -6.60
N SER A 86 -8.75 18.10 -6.32
CA SER A 86 -9.99 18.49 -7.02
C SER A 86 -9.76 18.89 -8.48
N LYS A 87 -8.52 19.23 -8.86
CA LYS A 87 -8.16 19.65 -10.21
C LYS A 87 -7.02 18.80 -10.76
N THR A 88 -7.10 18.46 -12.04
CA THR A 88 -5.98 17.84 -12.74
C THR A 88 -4.86 18.87 -12.96
N PRO A 89 -3.60 18.44 -13.17
CA PRO A 89 -2.49 19.34 -13.50
C PRO A 89 -2.78 20.21 -14.73
N GLU A 90 -3.49 19.65 -15.70
CA GLU A 90 -3.93 20.32 -16.92
C GLU A 90 -4.94 21.43 -16.62
N GLN A 91 -5.94 21.16 -15.79
CA GLN A 91 -6.92 22.17 -15.37
C GLN A 91 -6.26 23.33 -14.63
N TYR A 92 -5.27 23.03 -13.79
CA TYR A 92 -4.46 24.07 -13.14
C TYR A 92 -3.69 24.91 -14.18
N ARG A 93 -3.12 24.26 -15.20
CA ARG A 93 -2.40 24.96 -16.27
C ARG A 93 -3.33 25.87 -17.09
N ILE A 94 -4.52 25.39 -17.43
CA ILE A 94 -5.54 26.14 -18.15
C ILE A 94 -5.94 27.39 -17.35
N GLU A 95 -6.28 27.25 -16.07
CA GLU A 95 -6.67 28.38 -15.22
C GLU A 95 -5.56 29.44 -15.13
N GLN A 96 -4.30 29.01 -15.05
CA GLN A 96 -3.16 29.93 -15.01
C GLN A 96 -2.98 30.67 -16.34
N LEU A 97 -3.18 29.99 -17.47
CA LEU A 97 -3.15 30.60 -18.80
C LEU A 97 -4.30 31.57 -19.02
N GLU A 98 -5.52 31.23 -18.59
CA GLU A 98 -6.69 32.11 -18.66
C GLU A 98 -6.49 33.38 -17.82
N LYS A 99 -5.91 33.25 -16.62
CA LYS A 99 -5.51 34.40 -15.80
C LYS A 99 -4.44 35.26 -16.46
N ALA A 100 -3.48 34.65 -17.14
CA ALA A 100 -2.45 35.38 -17.87
C ALA A 100 -3.04 36.13 -19.08
N ASN A 101 -3.85 35.44 -19.89
CA ASN A 101 -4.52 36.03 -21.05
C ASN A 101 -5.43 37.19 -20.66
N SER A 102 -6.28 37.03 -19.63
CA SER A 102 -7.15 38.11 -19.16
C SER A 102 -6.37 39.34 -18.68
N ARG A 103 -5.21 39.14 -18.02
CA ARG A 103 -4.32 40.24 -17.61
C ARG A 103 -3.67 40.94 -18.80
N LEU A 104 -3.28 40.19 -19.83
CA LEU A 104 -2.68 40.74 -21.05
C LEU A 104 -3.72 41.51 -21.86
N CYS A 105 -4.91 40.94 -22.06
CA CYS A 105 -6.02 41.60 -22.75
C CYS A 105 -6.46 42.90 -22.08
N ARG A 106 -6.29 43.05 -20.76
CA ARG A 106 -6.58 44.31 -20.05
C ARG A 106 -5.51 45.39 -20.26
N LYS A 107 -4.30 45.03 -20.69
CA LYS A 107 -3.17 45.95 -20.89
C LYS A 107 -3.04 46.46 -22.33
N LEU A 108 -3.82 45.90 -23.25
CA LEU A 108 -3.96 46.31 -24.64
C LEU A 108 -5.21 47.18 -24.78
#